data_AF-A0A842VXD3-F1
#
_entry.id   AF-A0A842VXD3-F1
#
_cell.length_a   1.000
_cell.length_b   1.000
_cell.length_c   1.000
_cell.angle_alpha   90.00
_cell.angle_beta   90.00
_cell.angle_gamma   90.00
#
_symmetry.space_group_name_H-M   'P 1'
#
loop_
_entity.id
_entity.type
_entity.pdbx_description
1 polymer ?
#
loop_
_entity_poly.entity_id
_entity_poly.type
_entity_poly.pdbx_seq_one_letter_code
_entity_poly.pdbx_strand_id
1 'polypeptide(L)'
;MAVNFIYGLQETKLVFIDGMAKPWQFEEIIPILFVIMLGFIALYPLVEFFMITNDESRTPTEVHRKLKNIINKWKKPWRYFRALFFYVIIVWGPPLLLWELAILVDLRAKWGYMFTELTLFGFIFFAYIMLGAIVYLAYYENISKASFIARSRTYKKNKEYKMGFRNRIFINFLVIIAIISLISTLYSLIKNLPTLWGNPPELSTSYLDMERGIIETLIKTLLLQAGASSELMEKYYLFINLLPLDFLLFFVSTIGFGLLGFYTKFWNKEKLDRSQIFWFASYLMCGLCFVIFLSLITTYPWVLPDLGIIEMSDPTFQSIIVFFFGPSFVITQFILVGFFIYHIFFNKSLRNEIEKDIQGYLIERDEKRAKKITEKLKKKEEKRQKHKKNK
;
A
#
# COMPACT_ATOMS: atom_id res chain seq x y z
N MET A 1 12.52 -3.25 11.01
CA MET A 1 13.15 -2.03 10.45
C MET A 1 13.38 -0.95 11.50
N ALA A 2 12.38 -0.41 12.21
CA ALA A 2 12.64 0.47 13.36
C ALA A 2 13.45 -0.24 14.47
N VAL A 3 13.15 -1.52 14.74
CA VAL A 3 13.91 -2.35 15.69
C VAL A 3 15.35 -2.57 15.23
N ASN A 4 15.57 -2.95 13.96
CA ASN A 4 16.93 -3.15 13.42
C ASN A 4 17.70 -1.85 13.20
N PHE A 5 16.99 -0.74 12.96
CA PHE A 5 17.53 0.61 12.97
C PHE A 5 17.96 1.00 14.39
N ILE A 6 17.15 0.68 15.40
CA ILE A 6 17.47 0.88 16.82
C ILE A 6 18.64 -0.02 17.27
N TYR A 7 18.69 -1.29 16.85
CA TYR A 7 19.79 -2.23 17.18
C TYR A 7 21.08 -1.91 16.40
N GLY A 8 20.99 -1.57 15.11
CA GLY A 8 22.14 -1.06 14.34
C GLY A 8 22.66 0.28 14.86
N LEU A 9 21.79 1.08 15.50
CA LEU A 9 22.20 2.30 16.20
C LEU A 9 22.69 2.04 17.63
N GLN A 10 22.37 0.92 18.28
CA GLN A 10 22.95 0.56 19.59
C GLN A 10 24.46 0.36 19.48
N GLU A 11 24.97 -0.15 18.35
CA GLU A 11 26.41 -0.20 18.08
C GLU A 11 27.06 1.20 18.04
N THR A 12 26.28 2.26 17.77
CA THR A 12 26.77 3.65 17.71
C THR A 12 26.76 4.40 19.05
N LYS A 13 26.40 3.74 20.17
CA LYS A 13 26.46 4.29 21.55
C LYS A 13 25.79 5.67 21.77
N LEU A 14 24.67 5.94 21.11
CA LEU A 14 23.89 7.16 21.34
C LEU A 14 22.86 6.94 22.47
N VAL A 15 23.09 7.56 23.64
CA VAL A 15 22.29 7.45 24.89
C VAL A 15 20.78 7.74 24.70
N PHE A 16 20.41 8.52 23.68
CA PHE A 16 19.01 8.81 23.36
C PHE A 16 18.23 7.58 22.83
N ILE A 17 18.93 6.55 22.35
CA ILE A 17 18.36 5.41 21.62
C ILE A 17 17.96 4.27 22.55
N ASP A 18 18.68 4.06 23.65
CA ASP A 18 18.34 3.04 24.66
C ASP A 18 16.97 3.27 25.31
N GLY A 19 16.54 4.54 25.41
CA GLY A 19 15.19 4.90 25.88
C GLY A 19 14.08 4.55 24.88
N MET A 20 14.35 4.63 23.58
CA MET A 20 13.40 4.27 22.51
C MET A 20 13.37 2.76 22.24
N ALA A 21 14.43 2.03 22.58
CA ALA A 21 14.53 0.57 22.42
C ALA A 21 13.70 -0.22 23.45
N LYS A 22 13.55 0.32 24.67
CA LYS A 22 12.88 -0.38 25.81
C LYS A 22 11.51 -1.00 25.51
N PRO A 23 10.57 -0.34 24.81
CA PRO A 23 9.28 -0.96 24.46
C PRO A 23 9.41 -2.10 23.44
N TRP A 24 10.48 -2.11 22.65
CA TRP A 24 10.78 -3.14 21.64
C TRP A 24 11.61 -4.31 22.21
N GLN A 25 12.03 -4.23 23.49
CA GLN A 25 12.68 -5.33 24.20
C GLN A 25 11.71 -6.44 24.61
N PHE A 26 10.39 -6.24 24.45
CA PHE A 26 9.42 -7.32 24.52
C PHE A 26 9.40 -8.06 23.18
N GLU A 27 10.21 -9.10 23.08
CA GLU A 27 10.28 -10.01 21.93
C GLU A 27 8.89 -10.52 21.49
N GLU A 28 7.96 -10.62 22.43
CA GLU A 28 6.59 -11.11 22.22
C GLU A 28 5.61 -10.07 21.62
N ILE A 29 5.88 -8.76 21.72
CA ILE A 29 4.92 -7.73 21.25
C ILE A 29 4.69 -7.83 19.75
N ILE A 30 5.74 -8.04 18.97
CA ILE A 30 5.64 -8.14 17.51
C ILE A 30 4.79 -9.38 17.12
N PRO A 31 5.08 -10.60 17.62
CA PRO A 31 4.23 -11.77 17.42
C PRO A 31 2.78 -11.55 17.83
N ILE A 32 2.52 -10.97 19.02
CA ILE A 32 1.16 -10.71 19.51
C ILE A 32 0.42 -9.77 18.55
N LEU A 33 1.05 -8.68 18.11
CA LEU A 33 0.46 -7.76 17.14
C LEU A 33 0.17 -8.46 15.82
N PHE A 34 1.07 -9.32 15.33
CA PHE A 34 0.83 -10.12 14.12
C PHE A 34 -0.37 -11.05 14.28
N VAL A 35 -0.50 -11.75 15.40
CA VAL A 35 -1.65 -12.62 15.68
C VAL A 35 -2.96 -11.83 15.74
N ILE A 36 -2.96 -10.67 16.40
CA ILE A 36 -4.14 -9.79 16.47
C ILE A 36 -4.50 -9.28 15.07
N MET A 37 -3.52 -8.82 14.29
CA MET A 37 -3.73 -8.36 12.91
C MET A 37 -4.24 -9.48 12.00
N LEU A 38 -3.72 -10.69 12.16
CA LEU A 38 -4.15 -11.88 11.44
C LEU A 38 -5.59 -12.25 11.76
N GLY A 39 -5.93 -12.31 13.05
CA GLY A 39 -7.30 -12.53 13.50
C GLY A 39 -8.25 -11.46 12.96
N PHE A 40 -7.83 -10.20 13.03
CA PHE A 40 -8.61 -9.09 12.48
C PHE A 40 -8.83 -9.22 10.97
N ILE A 41 -7.80 -9.50 10.16
CA ILE A 41 -7.94 -9.63 8.70
C ILE A 41 -8.68 -10.90 8.31
N ALA A 42 -8.58 -11.98 9.08
CA ALA A 42 -9.39 -13.17 8.85
C ALA A 42 -10.88 -12.93 9.15
N LEU A 43 -11.21 -12.10 10.14
CA LEU A 43 -12.58 -11.81 10.56
C LEU A 43 -13.23 -10.64 9.81
N TYR A 44 -12.46 -9.64 9.40
CA TYR A 44 -12.99 -8.45 8.72
C TYR A 44 -13.83 -8.79 7.47
N PRO A 45 -13.40 -9.69 6.56
CA PRO A 45 -14.21 -10.10 5.42
C PRO A 45 -15.56 -10.71 5.83
N LEU A 46 -15.63 -11.45 6.94
CA LEU A 46 -16.89 -12.01 7.45
C LEU A 46 -17.86 -10.89 7.86
N VAL A 47 -17.35 -9.90 8.61
CA VAL A 47 -18.11 -8.71 9.00
C VAL A 47 -18.60 -7.96 7.78
N GLU A 48 -17.74 -7.78 6.78
CA GLU A 48 -18.05 -7.13 5.51
C GLU A 48 -19.14 -7.88 4.72
N PHE A 49 -19.02 -9.20 4.59
CA PHE A 49 -20.02 -10.06 3.97
C PHE A 49 -21.39 -9.94 4.66
N PHE A 50 -21.43 -9.92 5.99
CA PHE A 50 -22.68 -9.71 6.73
C PHE A 50 -23.24 -8.30 6.56
N MET A 51 -22.39 -7.26 6.56
CA MET A 51 -22.84 -5.89 6.28
C MET A 51 -23.46 -5.77 4.90
N ILE A 52 -22.90 -6.41 3.87
CA ILE A 52 -23.44 -6.41 2.51
C ILE A 52 -24.85 -6.99 2.44
N THR A 53 -25.16 -7.97 3.30
CA THR A 53 -26.50 -8.55 3.33
C THR A 53 -27.57 -7.57 3.78
N ASN A 54 -27.25 -6.54 4.57
CA ASN A 54 -28.24 -5.56 5.03
C ASN A 54 -28.74 -4.68 3.87
N ASP A 55 -30.06 -4.55 3.75
CA ASP A 55 -30.67 -3.84 2.61
C ASP A 55 -30.31 -2.36 2.63
N GLU A 56 -30.27 -1.78 3.83
CA GLU A 56 -29.90 -0.38 4.09
C GLU A 56 -28.40 -0.08 4.01
N SER A 57 -27.54 -1.11 3.97
CA SER A 57 -26.10 -0.87 3.95
C SER A 57 -25.68 -0.30 2.59
N ARG A 58 -25.07 0.89 2.64
CA ARG A 58 -24.40 1.48 1.48
C ARG A 58 -23.08 0.75 1.30
N THR A 59 -22.98 -0.06 0.25
CA THR A 59 -21.76 -0.79 -0.06
C THR A 59 -20.61 0.18 -0.33
N PRO A 60 -19.49 0.12 0.40
CA PRO A 60 -18.41 1.11 0.30
C PRO A 60 -17.65 1.03 -1.03
N THR A 61 -17.65 -0.13 -1.70
CA THR A 61 -16.86 -0.36 -2.93
C THR A 61 -17.71 -0.92 -4.08
N GLU A 62 -17.18 -0.82 -5.30
CA GLU A 62 -17.79 -1.41 -6.50
C GLU A 62 -17.82 -2.94 -6.45
N VAL A 63 -16.79 -3.54 -5.84
CA VAL A 63 -16.71 -4.99 -5.59
C VAL A 63 -17.85 -5.42 -4.68
N HIS A 64 -18.09 -4.67 -3.59
CA HIS A 64 -19.23 -4.92 -2.70
C HIS A 64 -20.57 -4.80 -3.40
N ARG A 65 -20.72 -3.85 -4.32
CA ARG A 65 -21.97 -3.72 -5.09
C ARG A 65 -22.24 -4.95 -5.95
N LYS A 66 -21.21 -5.50 -6.61
CA LYS A 66 -21.33 -6.74 -7.39
C LYS A 66 -21.65 -7.94 -6.50
N LEU A 67 -20.96 -8.07 -5.37
CA LEU A 67 -21.22 -9.14 -4.39
C LEU A 67 -22.63 -9.03 -3.79
N LYS A 68 -23.11 -7.82 -3.48
CA LYS A 68 -24.48 -7.57 -2.99
C LYS A 68 -25.51 -8.12 -3.95
N ASN A 69 -25.36 -7.88 -5.26
CA ASN A 69 -26.28 -8.37 -6.28
C ASN A 69 -26.34 -9.90 -6.37
N ILE A 70 -25.28 -10.60 -5.96
CA ILE A 70 -25.22 -12.06 -5.94
C ILE A 70 -25.83 -12.59 -4.64
N ILE A 71 -25.43 -12.03 -3.50
CA ILE A 71 -25.84 -12.48 -2.16
C ILE A 71 -27.32 -12.17 -1.89
N ASN A 72 -27.80 -11.00 -2.28
CA ASN A 72 -29.18 -10.54 -2.01
C ASN A 72 -30.22 -11.13 -2.97
N LYS A 73 -29.86 -12.09 -3.82
CA LYS A 73 -30.85 -12.85 -4.60
C LYS A 73 -31.79 -13.68 -3.70
N TRP A 74 -31.37 -13.96 -2.47
CA TRP A 74 -32.09 -14.81 -1.53
C TRP A 74 -32.71 -13.97 -0.40
N LYS A 75 -33.87 -14.40 0.10
CA LYS A 75 -34.55 -13.73 1.22
C LYS A 75 -33.82 -14.01 2.55
N LYS A 76 -34.10 -13.21 3.59
CA LYS A 76 -33.67 -13.52 4.96
C LYS A 76 -34.35 -14.83 5.43
N PRO A 77 -33.67 -15.68 6.22
CA PRO A 77 -32.30 -15.57 6.73
C PRO A 77 -31.23 -16.11 5.75
N TRP A 78 -31.65 -16.75 4.66
CA TRP A 78 -30.77 -17.49 3.73
C TRP A 78 -29.64 -16.67 3.09
N ARG A 79 -29.82 -15.35 2.96
CA ARG A 79 -28.74 -14.46 2.52
C ARG A 79 -27.52 -14.46 3.46
N TYR A 80 -27.70 -14.63 4.78
CA TYR A 80 -26.60 -14.68 5.75
C TYR A 80 -25.82 -15.99 5.62
N PHE A 81 -26.51 -17.12 5.43
CA PHE A 81 -25.88 -18.40 5.13
C PHE A 81 -25.07 -18.34 3.84
N ARG A 82 -25.60 -17.69 2.80
CA ARG A 82 -24.87 -17.51 1.54
C ARG A 82 -23.64 -16.60 1.70
N ALA A 83 -23.75 -15.55 2.51
CA ALA A 83 -22.62 -14.69 2.84
C ALA A 83 -21.52 -15.46 3.59
N LEU A 84 -21.89 -16.27 4.57
CA LEU A 84 -20.98 -17.17 5.28
C LEU A 84 -20.33 -18.20 4.33
N PHE A 85 -21.10 -18.79 3.42
CA PHE A 85 -20.58 -19.72 2.42
C PHE A 85 -19.53 -19.06 1.51
N PHE A 86 -19.79 -17.84 1.03
CA PHE A 86 -18.79 -17.08 0.26
C PHE A 86 -17.56 -16.74 1.08
N TYR A 87 -17.72 -16.38 2.36
CA TYR A 87 -16.61 -16.16 3.26
C TYR A 87 -15.74 -17.42 3.39
N VAL A 88 -16.34 -18.59 3.65
CA VAL A 88 -15.60 -19.86 3.75
C VAL A 88 -14.88 -20.17 2.45
N ILE A 89 -15.55 -20.05 1.29
CA ILE A 89 -14.91 -20.32 0.00
C ILE A 89 -13.76 -19.37 -0.29
N ILE A 90 -13.92 -18.07 -0.04
CA ILE A 90 -12.91 -17.07 -0.43
C ILE A 90 -11.76 -17.03 0.57
N VAL A 91 -12.05 -17.10 1.87
CA VAL A 91 -11.04 -16.93 2.93
C VAL A 91 -10.36 -18.24 3.29
N TRP A 92 -11.12 -19.35 3.36
CA TRP A 92 -10.60 -20.64 3.82
C TRP A 92 -10.33 -21.62 2.68
N GLY A 93 -11.06 -21.54 1.57
CA GLY A 93 -10.93 -22.46 0.44
C GLY A 93 -9.51 -22.51 -0.14
N PRO A 94 -8.93 -21.40 -0.62
CA PRO A 94 -7.60 -21.42 -1.23
C PRO A 94 -6.48 -21.87 -0.28
N PRO A 95 -6.40 -21.42 1.00
CA PRO A 95 -5.41 -21.96 1.93
C PRO A 95 -5.53 -23.46 2.14
N LEU A 96 -6.75 -24.00 2.28
CA LEU A 96 -6.97 -25.44 2.44
C LEU A 96 -6.51 -26.21 1.19
N LEU A 97 -6.87 -25.74 -0.01
CA LEU A 97 -6.43 -26.36 -1.25
C LEU A 97 -4.91 -26.34 -1.41
N LEU A 98 -4.26 -25.22 -1.08
CA LEU A 98 -2.80 -25.10 -1.14
C LEU A 98 -2.11 -25.99 -0.11
N TRP A 99 -2.69 -26.14 1.08
CA TRP A 99 -2.19 -27.03 2.11
C TRP A 99 -2.28 -28.50 1.71
N GLU A 100 -3.43 -28.93 1.18
CA GLU A 100 -3.61 -30.28 0.63
C GLU A 100 -2.61 -30.57 -0.50
N LEU A 101 -2.45 -29.61 -1.43
CA LEU A 101 -1.43 -29.72 -2.48
C LEU A 101 -0.01 -29.82 -1.92
N ALA A 102 0.31 -29.07 -0.86
CA ALA A 102 1.61 -29.12 -0.21
C ALA A 102 1.87 -30.47 0.48
N ILE A 103 0.84 -31.12 1.03
CA ILE A 103 0.93 -32.48 1.57
C ILE A 103 1.14 -33.48 0.43
N LEU A 104 0.37 -33.38 -0.66
CA LEU A 104 0.44 -34.30 -1.80
C LEU A 104 1.81 -34.32 -2.48
N VAL A 105 2.51 -33.18 -2.53
CA VAL A 105 3.87 -33.10 -3.09
C VAL A 105 4.98 -33.35 -2.07
N ASP A 106 4.62 -33.78 -0.86
CA ASP A 106 5.50 -34.00 0.29
C ASP A 106 6.48 -32.83 0.50
N LEU A 107 5.92 -31.62 0.57
CA LEU A 107 6.73 -30.42 0.75
C LEU A 107 7.52 -30.45 2.07
N ARG A 108 7.08 -31.25 3.05
CA ARG A 108 7.76 -31.43 4.34
C ARG A 108 9.06 -32.21 4.20
N ALA A 109 9.10 -33.26 3.37
CA ALA A 109 10.33 -34.01 3.11
C ALA A 109 11.44 -33.13 2.51
N LYS A 110 11.08 -32.13 1.69
CA LYS A 110 12.05 -31.17 1.12
C LYS A 110 12.86 -30.42 2.18
N TRP A 111 12.31 -30.27 3.39
CA TRP A 111 12.92 -29.53 4.51
C TRP A 111 13.12 -30.41 5.75
N GLY A 112 13.31 -31.72 5.56
CA GLY A 112 13.65 -32.64 6.64
C GLY A 112 12.60 -32.74 7.75
N TYR A 113 11.31 -32.52 7.43
CA TYR A 113 10.20 -32.56 8.38
C TYR A 113 10.29 -31.56 9.55
N MET A 114 11.04 -30.46 9.39
CA MET A 114 11.17 -29.41 10.42
C MET A 114 9.84 -28.80 10.88
N PHE A 115 8.77 -28.92 10.07
CA PHE A 115 7.45 -28.37 10.40
C PHE A 115 6.41 -29.45 10.65
N THR A 116 5.51 -29.16 11.58
CA THR A 116 4.23 -29.88 11.69
C THR A 116 3.30 -29.50 10.54
N GLU A 117 2.30 -30.33 10.26
CA GLU A 117 1.26 -30.00 9.27
C GLU A 117 0.49 -28.73 9.64
N LEU A 118 0.30 -28.49 10.94
CA LEU A 118 -0.33 -27.28 11.45
C LEU A 118 0.52 -26.04 11.17
N THR A 119 1.84 -26.12 11.35
CA THR A 119 2.76 -25.01 11.04
C THR A 119 2.79 -24.72 9.54
N LEU A 120 2.79 -25.77 8.71
CA LEU A 120 2.69 -25.65 7.25
C LEU A 120 1.40 -24.93 6.84
N PHE A 121 0.25 -25.38 7.36
CA PHE A 121 -1.03 -24.70 7.13
C PHE A 121 -0.99 -23.25 7.60
N GLY A 122 -0.40 -22.98 8.77
CA GLY A 122 -0.24 -21.64 9.34
C GLY A 122 0.50 -20.69 8.40
N PHE A 123 1.63 -21.11 7.82
CA PHE A 123 2.37 -20.29 6.86
C PHE A 123 1.58 -20.02 5.58
N ILE A 124 0.94 -21.05 5.01
CA ILE A 124 0.12 -20.92 3.79
C ILE A 124 -1.06 -19.97 4.05
N PHE A 125 -1.77 -20.18 5.16
CA PHE A 125 -2.90 -19.35 5.55
C PHE A 125 -2.47 -17.90 5.78
N PHE A 126 -1.34 -17.68 6.46
CA PHE A 126 -0.80 -16.35 6.71
C PHE A 126 -0.43 -15.66 5.39
N ALA A 127 0.37 -16.30 4.54
CA ALA A 127 0.77 -15.76 3.25
C ALA A 127 -0.46 -15.36 2.40
N TYR A 128 -1.49 -16.20 2.40
CA TYR A 128 -2.73 -15.94 1.67
C TYR A 128 -3.55 -14.79 2.26
N ILE A 129 -3.82 -14.81 3.56
CA ILE A 129 -4.78 -13.88 4.18
C ILE A 129 -4.27 -12.43 4.13
N MET A 130 -2.95 -12.23 4.19
CA MET A 130 -2.32 -10.92 4.01
C MET A 130 -2.67 -10.28 2.66
N LEU A 131 -2.73 -11.09 1.58
CA LEU A 131 -3.04 -10.59 0.24
C LEU A 131 -4.39 -9.89 0.20
N GLY A 132 -5.36 -10.32 1.01
CA GLY A 132 -6.67 -9.67 1.10
C GLY A 132 -6.54 -8.18 1.43
N ALA A 133 -5.85 -7.83 2.51
CA ALA A 133 -5.69 -6.43 2.92
C ALA A 133 -4.80 -5.63 1.95
N ILE A 134 -3.75 -6.28 1.43
CA ILE A 134 -2.85 -5.70 0.43
C ILE A 134 -3.60 -5.34 -0.86
N VAL A 135 -4.50 -6.21 -1.34
CA VAL A 135 -5.32 -5.97 -2.54
C VAL A 135 -6.16 -4.70 -2.39
N TYR A 136 -6.81 -4.53 -1.24
CA TYR A 136 -7.58 -3.31 -0.98
C TYR A 136 -6.67 -2.09 -0.96
N LEU A 137 -5.56 -2.14 -0.22
CA LEU A 137 -4.59 -1.03 -0.21
C LEU A 137 -4.11 -0.67 -1.62
N ALA A 138 -3.66 -1.66 -2.38
CA ALA A 138 -3.18 -1.51 -3.76
C ALA A 138 -4.23 -0.88 -4.68
N TYR A 139 -5.50 -1.25 -4.52
CA TYR A 139 -6.59 -0.67 -5.30
C TYR A 139 -6.75 0.84 -5.01
N TYR A 140 -6.80 1.24 -3.74
CA TYR A 140 -6.98 2.65 -3.36
C TYR A 140 -5.75 3.52 -3.65
N GLU A 141 -4.56 2.98 -3.40
CA GLU A 141 -3.30 3.62 -3.73
C GLU A 141 -3.20 3.92 -5.24
N ASN A 142 -3.53 2.94 -6.09
CA ASN A 142 -3.43 3.10 -7.54
C ASN A 142 -4.54 4.00 -8.12
N ILE A 143 -5.73 4.04 -7.53
CA ILE A 143 -6.75 5.05 -7.89
C ILE A 143 -6.17 6.46 -7.73
N SER A 144 -5.51 6.74 -6.61
CA SER A 144 -4.89 8.04 -6.36
C SER A 144 -3.82 8.36 -7.37
N LYS A 145 -2.84 7.46 -7.56
CA LYS A 145 -1.75 7.65 -8.52
C LYS A 145 -2.31 7.95 -9.92
N ALA A 146 -3.27 7.14 -10.37
CA ALA A 146 -3.95 7.34 -11.65
C ALA A 146 -4.71 8.67 -11.70
N SER A 147 -5.34 9.09 -10.61
CA SER A 147 -6.08 10.35 -10.54
C SER A 147 -5.18 11.57 -10.72
N PHE A 148 -3.99 11.58 -10.12
CA PHE A 148 -3.02 12.67 -10.29
C PHE A 148 -2.45 12.72 -11.71
N ILE A 149 -2.17 11.56 -12.30
CA ILE A 149 -1.71 11.47 -13.69
C ILE A 149 -2.79 11.99 -14.64
N ALA A 150 -4.04 11.55 -14.46
CA ALA A 150 -5.17 11.99 -15.27
C ALA A 150 -5.42 13.50 -15.11
N ARG A 151 -5.43 14.01 -13.87
CA ARG A 151 -5.54 15.45 -13.58
C ARG A 151 -4.43 16.23 -14.30
N SER A 152 -3.17 15.82 -14.17
CA SER A 152 -2.03 16.48 -14.85
C SER A 152 -2.21 16.54 -16.37
N ARG A 153 -2.69 15.45 -17.00
CA ARG A 153 -3.00 15.41 -18.44
C ARG A 153 -4.13 16.35 -18.82
N THR A 154 -5.25 16.33 -18.09
CA THR A 154 -6.42 17.18 -18.35
C THR A 154 -6.07 18.66 -18.22
N TYR A 155 -5.28 19.03 -17.21
CA TYR A 155 -4.81 20.40 -17.02
C TYR A 155 -3.86 20.88 -18.12
N LYS A 156 -3.01 20.00 -18.67
CA LYS A 156 -2.16 20.36 -19.83
C LYS A 156 -2.99 20.55 -21.10
N LYS A 157 -4.03 19.74 -21.29
CA LYS A 157 -4.90 19.81 -22.48
C LYS A 157 -5.76 21.09 -22.49
N ASN A 158 -6.30 21.48 -21.34
CA ASN A 158 -7.21 22.62 -21.25
C ASN A 158 -6.44 23.90 -20.89
N LYS A 159 -6.03 24.66 -21.92
CA LYS A 159 -5.25 25.93 -21.78
C LYS A 159 -5.93 26.99 -20.89
N GLU A 160 -7.25 26.93 -20.71
CA GLU A 160 -8.04 27.83 -19.86
C GLU A 160 -7.81 27.60 -18.34
N TYR A 161 -7.22 26.45 -17.98
CA TYR A 161 -6.86 26.12 -16.61
C TYR A 161 -5.48 26.68 -16.27
N LYS A 162 -5.44 27.97 -15.93
CA LYS A 162 -4.33 28.53 -15.16
C LYS A 162 -4.43 28.05 -13.71
N MET A 163 -3.95 26.84 -13.45
CA MET A 163 -3.67 26.41 -12.08
C MET A 163 -2.66 27.34 -11.45
N GLY A 164 -2.85 27.67 -10.17
CA GLY A 164 -1.84 28.40 -9.40
C GLY A 164 -0.50 27.67 -9.45
N PHE A 165 0.60 28.42 -9.52
CA PHE A 165 1.96 27.89 -9.66
C PHE A 165 2.27 26.79 -8.63
N ARG A 166 1.87 27.00 -7.36
CA ARG A 166 2.03 26.02 -6.26
C ARG A 166 1.32 24.69 -6.53
N ASN A 167 0.06 24.72 -6.98
CA ASN A 167 -0.70 23.49 -7.26
C ASN A 167 -0.12 22.73 -8.46
N ARG A 168 0.39 23.45 -9.46
CA ARG A 168 1.05 22.83 -10.61
C ARG A 168 2.33 22.09 -10.21
N ILE A 169 3.18 22.72 -9.39
CA ILE A 169 4.40 22.08 -8.87
C ILE A 169 4.03 20.84 -8.07
N PHE A 170 3.09 20.96 -7.15
CA PHE A 170 2.67 19.85 -6.29
C PHE A 170 2.12 18.65 -7.09
N ILE A 171 1.24 18.89 -8.07
CA ILE A 171 0.71 17.80 -8.91
C ILE A 171 1.83 17.16 -9.74
N ASN A 172 2.74 17.94 -10.31
CA ASN A 172 3.86 17.40 -11.07
C ASN A 172 4.79 16.56 -10.18
N PHE A 173 5.07 17.01 -8.97
CA PHE A 173 5.85 16.27 -7.98
C PHE A 173 5.20 14.91 -7.67
N LEU A 174 3.88 14.88 -7.41
CA LEU A 174 3.15 13.63 -7.19
C LEU A 174 3.15 12.72 -8.43
N VAL A 175 3.05 13.27 -9.64
CA VAL A 175 3.16 12.47 -10.87
C VAL A 175 4.54 11.84 -11.00
N ILE A 176 5.61 12.57 -10.67
CA ILE A 176 6.98 12.04 -10.66
C ILE A 176 7.09 10.88 -9.67
N ILE A 177 6.61 11.05 -8.43
CA ILE A 177 6.61 9.96 -7.43
C ILE A 177 5.83 8.74 -7.94
N ALA A 178 4.66 8.95 -8.55
CA ALA A 178 3.84 7.85 -9.07
C ALA A 178 4.56 7.07 -10.19
N ILE A 179 5.29 7.77 -11.07
CA ILE A 179 6.06 7.14 -12.15
C ILE A 179 7.26 6.38 -11.57
N ILE A 180 8.03 6.99 -10.66
CA ILE A 180 9.18 6.33 -10.03
C ILE A 180 8.74 5.10 -9.24
N SER A 181 7.62 5.21 -8.51
CA SER A 181 7.00 4.10 -7.79
C SER A 181 6.64 2.94 -8.74
N LEU A 182 6.02 3.22 -9.89
CA LEU A 182 5.73 2.20 -10.90
C LEU A 182 6.99 1.51 -11.43
N ILE A 183 8.01 2.30 -11.76
CA ILE A 183 9.29 1.78 -12.27
C ILE A 183 9.93 0.87 -11.20
N SER A 184 9.89 1.28 -9.93
CA SER A 184 10.41 0.50 -8.80
C SER A 184 9.65 -0.82 -8.61
N THR A 185 8.31 -0.78 -8.68
CA THR A 185 7.44 -1.96 -8.66
C THR A 185 7.73 -2.91 -9.84
N LEU A 186 7.90 -2.38 -11.06
CA LEU A 186 8.24 -3.19 -12.24
C LEU A 186 9.62 -3.84 -12.13
N TYR A 187 10.61 -3.09 -11.66
CA TYR A 187 11.96 -3.61 -11.41
C TYR A 187 11.92 -4.73 -10.37
N SER A 188 11.25 -4.49 -9.24
CA SER A 188 11.07 -5.49 -8.19
C SER A 188 10.31 -6.72 -8.69
N LEU A 189 9.28 -6.54 -9.53
CA LEU A 189 8.53 -7.63 -10.14
C LEU A 189 9.44 -8.50 -11.03
N ILE A 190 10.18 -7.88 -11.95
CA ILE A 190 11.08 -8.60 -12.87
C ILE A 190 12.14 -9.37 -12.07
N LYS A 191 12.72 -8.72 -11.07
CA LYS A 191 13.75 -9.30 -10.22
C LYS A 191 13.26 -10.51 -9.43
N ASN A 192 12.08 -10.42 -8.82
CA ASN A 192 11.56 -11.49 -7.95
C ASN A 192 10.68 -12.50 -8.69
N LEU A 193 10.41 -12.30 -9.98
CA LEU A 193 9.64 -13.22 -10.80
C LEU A 193 10.15 -14.68 -10.72
N PRO A 194 11.48 -14.96 -10.76
CA PRO A 194 12.02 -16.32 -10.64
C PRO A 194 11.57 -17.08 -9.39
N THR A 195 11.20 -16.38 -8.31
CA THR A 195 10.72 -16.99 -7.07
C THR A 195 9.44 -17.81 -7.26
N LEU A 196 8.62 -17.49 -8.26
CA LEU A 196 7.44 -18.29 -8.62
C LEU A 196 7.80 -19.69 -9.16
N TRP A 197 9.02 -19.87 -9.67
CA TRP A 197 9.54 -21.16 -10.13
C TRP A 197 10.49 -21.81 -9.13
N GLY A 198 10.50 -21.35 -7.88
CA GLY A 198 11.33 -21.93 -6.82
C GLY A 198 12.80 -21.51 -6.86
N ASN A 199 13.13 -20.45 -7.59
CA ASN A 199 14.44 -19.82 -7.59
C ASN A 199 14.36 -18.50 -6.78
N PRO A 200 14.41 -18.55 -5.44
CA PRO A 200 14.46 -17.35 -4.62
C PRO A 200 15.76 -16.57 -4.88
N PRO A 201 15.78 -15.24 -4.65
CA PRO A 201 17.01 -14.46 -4.70
C PRO A 201 18.04 -15.00 -3.71
N GLU A 202 19.32 -14.83 -4.03
CA GLU A 202 20.41 -15.23 -3.13
C GLU A 202 20.27 -14.51 -1.79
N LEU A 203 20.25 -15.30 -0.71
CA LEU A 203 20.20 -14.77 0.65
C LEU A 203 21.58 -14.22 1.02
N SER A 204 21.69 -12.90 1.10
CA SER A 204 22.87 -12.26 1.69
C SER A 204 22.63 -12.02 3.19
N THR A 205 23.58 -12.43 4.02
CA THR A 205 23.65 -12.09 5.45
C THR A 205 24.44 -10.80 5.71
N SER A 206 24.91 -10.14 4.65
CA SER A 206 25.76 -8.95 4.68
C SER A 206 25.00 -7.73 4.18
N TYR A 207 25.05 -6.64 4.94
CA TYR A 207 24.47 -5.36 4.52
C TYR A 207 25.15 -4.76 3.27
N LEU A 208 26.38 -5.17 2.96
CA LEU A 208 27.15 -4.67 1.81
C LEU A 208 26.75 -5.37 0.51
N ASP A 209 26.45 -6.67 0.60
CA ASP A 209 26.03 -7.50 -0.52
C ASP A 209 24.50 -7.55 -0.66
N MET A 210 23.81 -6.79 0.19
CA MET A 210 22.36 -6.65 0.17
C MET A 210 21.91 -6.16 -1.21
N GLU A 211 21.03 -6.94 -1.84
CA GLU A 211 20.45 -6.53 -3.11
C GLU A 211 19.44 -5.41 -2.90
N ARG A 212 19.59 -4.33 -3.67
CA ARG A 212 18.91 -3.04 -3.46
C ARG A 212 17.82 -2.77 -4.49
N GLY A 213 16.99 -1.76 -4.22
CA GLY A 213 15.97 -1.31 -5.18
C GLY A 213 16.57 -0.52 -6.36
N ILE A 214 15.72 -0.06 -7.27
CA ILE A 214 16.19 0.53 -8.53
C ILE A 214 16.89 1.87 -8.31
N ILE A 215 16.43 2.68 -7.35
CA ILE A 215 17.02 4.00 -7.09
C ILE A 215 18.42 3.82 -6.53
N GLU A 216 18.55 2.95 -5.54
CA GLU A 216 19.82 2.65 -4.89
C GLU A 216 20.82 1.98 -5.85
N THR A 217 20.32 1.13 -6.75
CA THR A 217 21.14 0.55 -7.81
C THR A 217 21.62 1.63 -8.79
N LEU A 218 20.75 2.55 -9.19
CA LEU A 218 21.08 3.63 -10.12
C LEU A 218 22.09 4.61 -9.52
N ILE A 219 21.92 5.03 -8.26
CA ILE A 219 22.89 5.92 -7.60
C ILE A 219 24.23 5.20 -7.42
N LYS A 220 24.25 3.91 -7.06
CA LYS A 220 25.48 3.11 -7.00
C LYS A 220 26.21 3.12 -8.35
N THR A 221 25.50 2.87 -9.45
CA THR A 221 26.09 2.88 -10.79
C THR A 221 26.64 4.26 -11.16
N LEU A 222 25.92 5.34 -10.85
CA LEU A 222 26.39 6.71 -11.11
C LEU A 222 27.63 7.07 -10.30
N LEU A 223 27.70 6.68 -9.03
CA LEU A 223 28.87 6.90 -8.19
C LEU A 223 30.09 6.15 -8.72
N LEU A 224 29.93 4.89 -9.10
CA LEU A 224 31.02 4.10 -9.70
C LEU A 224 31.49 4.70 -11.03
N GLN A 225 30.57 5.15 -11.89
CA GLN A 225 30.91 5.82 -13.15
C GLN A 225 31.61 7.17 -12.94
N ALA A 226 31.30 7.87 -11.85
CA ALA A 226 31.97 9.11 -11.48
C ALA A 226 33.35 8.90 -10.83
N GLY A 227 33.82 7.65 -10.69
CA GLY A 227 35.09 7.33 -10.05
C GLY A 227 35.06 7.50 -8.52
N ALA A 228 33.91 7.24 -7.87
CA ALA A 228 33.79 7.29 -6.42
C ALA A 228 34.86 6.40 -5.74
N SER A 229 35.52 6.95 -4.72
CA SER A 229 36.46 6.20 -3.89
C SER A 229 35.75 5.12 -3.07
N SER A 230 36.49 4.09 -2.65
CA SER A 230 35.97 3.04 -1.76
C SER A 230 35.36 3.60 -0.47
N GLU A 231 35.96 4.66 0.09
CA GLU A 231 35.46 5.35 1.27
C GLU A 231 34.09 6.02 1.02
N LEU A 232 33.89 6.64 -0.15
CA LEU A 232 32.61 7.24 -0.52
C LEU A 232 31.53 6.17 -0.70
N MET A 233 31.90 5.03 -1.30
CA MET A 233 31.00 3.88 -1.47
C MET A 233 30.58 3.29 -0.12
N GLU A 234 31.50 3.18 0.84
CA GLU A 234 31.18 2.72 2.19
C GLU A 234 30.22 3.68 2.91
N LYS A 235 30.49 4.99 2.86
CA LYS A 235 29.57 6.02 3.41
C LYS A 235 28.19 5.97 2.75
N TYR A 236 28.14 5.74 1.45
CA TYR A 236 26.89 5.57 0.71
C TYR A 236 26.12 4.32 1.16
N TYR A 237 26.83 3.20 1.35
CA TYR A 237 26.21 1.97 1.86
C TYR A 237 25.67 2.15 3.28
N LEU A 238 26.45 2.77 4.18
CA LEU A 238 25.99 3.13 5.52
C LEU A 238 24.75 4.04 5.50
N PHE A 239 24.75 5.06 4.64
CA PHE A 239 23.62 5.98 4.50
C PHE A 239 22.33 5.27 4.06
N ILE A 240 22.39 4.39 3.07
CA ILE A 240 21.21 3.66 2.60
C ILE A 240 20.78 2.56 3.57
N ASN A 241 21.71 1.96 4.31
CA ASN A 241 21.35 1.02 5.38
C ASN A 241 20.56 1.76 6.48
N LEU A 242 20.90 3.01 6.74
CA LEU A 242 20.17 3.88 7.67
C LEU A 242 18.82 4.35 7.09
N LEU A 243 18.82 4.71 5.81
CA LEU A 243 17.66 5.28 5.12
C LEU A 243 17.47 4.63 3.73
N PRO A 244 16.85 3.45 3.65
CA PRO A 244 16.61 2.78 2.39
C PRO A 244 15.67 3.63 1.53
N LEU A 245 16.21 4.18 0.43
CA LEU A 245 15.53 5.18 -0.40
C LEU A 245 14.35 4.57 -1.14
N ASP A 246 14.49 3.33 -1.60
CA ASP A 246 13.40 2.61 -2.26
C ASP A 246 12.28 2.29 -1.26
N PHE A 247 12.62 1.99 0.00
CA PHE A 247 11.63 1.81 1.07
C PHE A 247 10.95 3.12 1.45
N LEU A 248 11.69 4.23 1.55
CA LEU A 248 11.13 5.55 1.85
C LEU A 248 10.19 5.99 0.72
N LEU A 249 10.58 5.78 -0.54
CA LEU A 249 9.72 6.04 -1.69
C LEU A 249 8.46 5.16 -1.61
N PHE A 250 8.62 3.87 -1.32
CA PHE A 250 7.50 2.95 -1.11
C PHE A 250 6.57 3.49 -0.03
N PHE A 251 7.07 3.80 1.16
CA PHE A 251 6.31 4.33 2.29
C PHE A 251 5.57 5.62 1.94
N VAL A 252 6.25 6.62 1.38
CA VAL A 252 5.65 7.89 0.95
C VAL A 252 4.60 7.66 -0.13
N SER A 253 4.86 6.76 -1.08
CA SER A 253 3.93 6.45 -2.16
C SER A 253 2.69 5.72 -1.63
N THR A 254 2.85 4.67 -0.85
CA THR A 254 1.75 3.82 -0.38
C THR A 254 0.92 4.50 0.69
N ILE A 255 1.54 5.20 1.66
CA ILE A 255 0.80 5.94 2.69
C ILE A 255 0.22 7.21 2.12
N GLY A 256 1.03 8.00 1.41
CA GLY A 256 0.58 9.26 0.83
C GLY A 256 -0.57 9.04 -0.15
N PHE A 257 -0.39 8.19 -1.16
CA PHE A 257 -1.45 7.90 -2.13
C PHE A 257 -2.56 7.02 -1.57
N GLY A 258 -2.28 6.10 -0.64
CA GLY A 258 -3.30 5.29 0.03
C GLY A 258 -4.26 6.15 0.85
N LEU A 259 -3.74 7.04 1.71
CA LEU A 259 -4.55 7.98 2.48
C LEU A 259 -5.28 8.95 1.56
N LEU A 260 -4.60 9.56 0.58
CA LEU A 260 -5.27 10.45 -0.38
C LEU A 260 -6.38 9.73 -1.16
N GLY A 261 -6.22 8.45 -1.46
CA GLY A 261 -7.20 7.64 -2.21
C GLY A 261 -8.41 7.29 -1.38
N PHE A 262 -8.14 6.94 -0.14
CA PHE A 262 -9.17 6.79 0.86
C PHE A 262 -9.96 8.11 1.03
N TYR A 263 -9.30 9.23 1.29
CA TYR A 263 -9.95 10.52 1.48
C TYR A 263 -10.74 10.98 0.25
N THR A 264 -10.15 10.91 -0.95
CA THR A 264 -10.85 11.32 -2.20
C THR A 264 -12.13 10.52 -2.43
N LYS A 265 -12.14 9.22 -2.09
CA LYS A 265 -13.29 8.35 -2.36
C LYS A 265 -14.33 8.32 -1.24
N PHE A 266 -13.93 8.53 0.01
CA PHE A 266 -14.81 8.42 1.19
C PHE A 266 -15.26 9.78 1.75
N TRP A 267 -14.42 10.81 1.72
CA TRP A 267 -14.78 12.13 2.28
C TRP A 267 -15.88 12.83 1.47
N ASN A 268 -15.90 12.62 0.16
CA ASN A 268 -16.91 13.20 -0.73
C ASN A 268 -18.27 12.46 -0.69
N LYS A 269 -18.35 11.33 0.03
CA LYS A 269 -19.59 10.54 0.15
C LYS A 269 -20.18 10.74 1.54
N GLU A 270 -20.94 11.82 1.71
CA GLU A 270 -21.54 12.32 2.96
C GLU A 270 -22.44 11.35 3.78
N LYS A 271 -22.51 10.05 3.47
CA LYS A 271 -23.48 9.13 4.08
C LYS A 271 -22.92 7.73 4.40
N LEU A 272 -21.62 7.57 4.55
CA LEU A 272 -21.05 6.31 5.07
C LEU A 272 -21.04 6.34 6.60
N ASP A 273 -21.46 5.24 7.23
CA ASP A 273 -21.42 5.06 8.67
C ASP A 273 -19.96 5.19 9.16
N ARG A 274 -19.72 6.05 10.15
CA ARG A 274 -18.39 6.31 10.72
C ARG A 274 -17.72 5.03 11.21
N SER A 275 -18.51 4.09 11.72
CA SER A 275 -17.99 2.80 12.20
C SER A 275 -17.42 1.98 11.04
N GLN A 276 -18.13 1.91 9.91
CA GLN A 276 -17.67 1.18 8.71
C GLN A 276 -16.39 1.80 8.13
N ILE A 277 -16.30 3.13 8.14
CA ILE A 277 -15.11 3.87 7.72
C ILE A 277 -13.92 3.50 8.61
N PHE A 278 -14.12 3.43 9.93
CA PHE A 278 -13.07 3.05 10.87
C PHE A 278 -12.58 1.62 10.64
N TRP A 279 -13.48 0.63 10.58
CA TRP A 279 -13.11 -0.77 10.32
C TRP A 279 -12.36 -0.92 8.99
N PHE A 280 -12.81 -0.24 7.93
CA PHE A 280 -12.14 -0.26 6.64
C PHE A 280 -10.77 0.43 6.67
N ALA A 281 -10.63 1.55 7.38
CA ALA A 281 -9.33 2.22 7.56
C ALA A 281 -8.34 1.35 8.33
N SER A 282 -8.78 0.68 9.40
CA SER A 282 -7.96 -0.31 10.13
C SER A 282 -7.51 -1.46 9.24
N TYR A 283 -8.38 -1.92 8.34
CA TYR A 283 -8.04 -2.95 7.35
C TYR A 283 -6.98 -2.48 6.34
N LEU A 284 -7.06 -1.24 5.86
CA LEU A 284 -6.01 -0.64 5.02
C LEU A 284 -4.69 -0.49 5.77
N MET A 285 -4.72 -0.09 7.05
CA MET A 285 -3.52 0.02 7.89
C MET A 285 -2.86 -1.34 8.09
N CYS A 286 -3.64 -2.40 8.30
CA CYS A 286 -3.11 -3.75 8.38
C CYS A 286 -2.48 -4.18 7.04
N GLY A 287 -3.11 -3.84 5.91
CA GLY A 287 -2.54 -4.04 4.59
C GLY A 287 -1.18 -3.35 4.43
N LEU A 288 -1.03 -2.11 4.91
CA LEU A 288 0.23 -1.37 4.86
C LEU A 288 1.32 -2.08 5.65
N CYS A 289 1.03 -2.47 6.89
CA CYS A 289 1.94 -3.25 7.72
C CYS A 289 2.33 -4.56 7.05
N PHE A 290 1.40 -5.24 6.37
CA PHE A 290 1.69 -6.46 5.64
C PHE A 290 2.53 -6.24 4.39
N VAL A 291 2.36 -5.17 3.62
CA VAL A 291 3.29 -4.90 2.50
C VAL A 291 4.71 -4.65 3.03
N ILE A 292 4.85 -3.89 4.11
CA ILE A 292 6.15 -3.65 4.77
C ILE A 292 6.76 -4.97 5.25
N PHE A 293 5.96 -5.78 5.96
CA PHE A 293 6.39 -7.08 6.46
C PHE A 293 6.80 -8.00 5.33
N LEU A 294 5.98 -8.13 4.29
CA LEU A 294 6.23 -8.97 3.12
C LEU A 294 7.53 -8.57 2.42
N SER A 295 7.74 -7.27 2.20
CA SER A 295 8.99 -6.77 1.62
C SER A 295 10.20 -7.09 2.51
N LEU A 296 10.04 -7.01 3.84
CA LEU A 296 11.14 -7.24 4.77
C LEU A 296 11.44 -8.72 4.93
N ILE A 297 10.42 -9.57 5.05
CA ILE A 297 10.59 -11.00 5.27
C ILE A 297 11.10 -11.73 4.01
N THR A 298 10.81 -11.21 2.81
CA THR A 298 11.33 -11.81 1.57
C THR A 298 12.72 -11.30 1.19
N THR A 299 13.06 -10.07 1.56
CA THR A 299 14.35 -9.47 1.17
C THR A 299 15.39 -9.60 2.29
N TYR A 300 14.95 -9.55 3.54
CA TYR A 300 15.78 -9.39 4.73
C TYR A 300 15.35 -10.32 5.89
N PRO A 301 15.14 -11.63 5.64
CA PRO A 301 14.66 -12.54 6.68
C PRO A 301 15.60 -12.60 7.89
N TRP A 302 16.92 -12.58 7.68
CA TRP A 302 17.94 -12.62 8.73
C TRP A 302 17.95 -11.41 9.68
N VAL A 303 17.30 -10.31 9.28
CA VAL A 303 17.20 -9.11 10.11
C VAL A 303 15.98 -9.20 11.04
N LEU A 304 15.12 -10.21 10.91
CA LEU A 304 14.03 -10.43 11.85
C LEU A 304 14.56 -11.10 13.13
N PRO A 305 14.00 -10.79 14.30
CA PRO A 305 14.32 -11.52 15.52
C PRO A 305 13.90 -12.98 15.36
N ASP A 306 14.63 -13.88 16.03
CA ASP A 306 14.23 -15.28 16.15
C ASP A 306 12.86 -15.37 16.85
N LEU A 307 11.97 -16.21 16.34
CA LEU A 307 10.58 -16.33 16.81
C LEU A 307 10.36 -17.73 17.41
N GLY A 308 11.04 -18.00 18.53
CA GLY A 308 10.96 -19.27 19.25
C GLY A 308 11.43 -20.45 18.40
N ILE A 309 10.50 -21.15 17.75
CA ILE A 309 10.76 -22.30 16.85
C ILE A 309 11.25 -21.91 15.45
N ILE A 310 11.29 -20.61 15.14
CA ILE A 310 11.80 -20.10 13.85
C ILE A 310 13.09 -19.33 14.12
N GLU A 311 14.22 -19.92 13.76
CA GLU A 311 15.54 -19.31 13.86
C GLU A 311 15.86 -18.54 12.58
N MET A 312 15.61 -17.23 12.57
CA MET A 312 15.89 -16.34 11.44
C MET A 312 17.38 -16.23 11.15
N SER A 313 18.24 -16.55 12.12
CA SER A 313 19.69 -16.67 11.94
C SER A 313 20.12 -17.88 11.09
N ASP A 314 19.30 -18.95 11.00
CA ASP A 314 19.58 -20.13 10.19
C ASP A 314 19.17 -19.92 8.71
N PRO A 315 20.11 -20.04 7.73
CA PRO A 315 19.82 -19.93 6.30
C PRO A 315 18.70 -20.86 5.81
N THR A 316 18.51 -22.01 6.46
CA THR A 316 17.48 -22.98 6.10
C THR A 316 16.10 -22.42 6.40
N PHE A 317 15.88 -21.89 7.61
CA PHE A 317 14.64 -21.21 7.99
C PHE A 317 14.39 -19.96 7.14
N GLN A 318 15.43 -19.18 6.83
CA GLN A 318 15.32 -18.05 5.90
C GLN A 318 14.80 -18.51 4.52
N SER A 319 15.35 -19.60 3.98
CA SER A 319 14.95 -20.14 2.68
C SER A 319 13.50 -20.63 2.68
N ILE A 320 13.06 -21.26 3.77
CA ILE A 320 11.66 -21.69 3.97
C ILE A 320 10.73 -20.49 3.95
N ILE A 321 11.10 -19.45 4.69
CA ILE A 321 10.31 -18.23 4.81
C ILE A 321 10.16 -17.55 3.45
N VAL A 322 11.26 -17.36 2.73
CA VAL A 322 11.22 -16.79 1.37
C VAL A 322 10.39 -17.67 0.44
N PHE A 323 10.43 -18.99 0.59
CA PHE A 323 9.60 -19.91 -0.19
C PHE A 323 8.08 -19.65 0.01
N PHE A 324 7.61 -19.43 1.25
CA PHE A 324 6.19 -19.18 1.51
C PHE A 324 5.75 -17.75 1.18
N PHE A 325 6.56 -16.74 1.53
CA PHE A 325 6.17 -15.33 1.40
C PHE A 325 6.59 -14.72 0.05
N GLY A 326 7.61 -15.26 -0.61
CA GLY A 326 8.10 -14.82 -1.91
C GLY A 326 7.02 -14.81 -3.00
N PRO A 327 6.26 -15.89 -3.21
CA PRO A 327 5.16 -15.89 -4.17
C PRO A 327 4.11 -14.81 -3.86
N SER A 328 3.77 -14.62 -2.58
CA SER A 328 2.84 -13.56 -2.15
C SER A 328 3.38 -12.17 -2.44
N PHE A 329 4.69 -11.95 -2.29
CA PHE A 329 5.37 -10.72 -2.68
C PHE A 329 5.24 -10.44 -4.17
N VAL A 330 5.54 -11.45 -5.00
CA VAL A 330 5.42 -11.33 -6.46
C VAL A 330 3.97 -11.05 -6.89
N ILE A 331 3.01 -11.78 -6.30
CA ILE A 331 1.57 -11.56 -6.54
C ILE A 331 1.18 -10.12 -6.18
N THR A 332 1.68 -9.58 -5.07
CA THR A 332 1.44 -8.19 -4.68
C THR A 332 1.93 -7.20 -5.75
N GLN A 333 3.14 -7.42 -6.29
CA GLN A 333 3.67 -6.58 -7.37
C GLN A 333 2.80 -6.67 -8.64
N PHE A 334 2.35 -7.88 -9.01
CA PHE A 334 1.41 -8.06 -10.12
C PHE A 334 0.10 -7.28 -9.92
N ILE A 335 -0.47 -7.33 -8.72
CA ILE A 335 -1.71 -6.62 -8.38
C ILE A 335 -1.51 -5.11 -8.45
N LEU A 336 -0.38 -4.60 -7.94
CA LEU A 336 -0.04 -3.18 -8.01
C LEU A 336 0.08 -2.70 -9.47
N VAL A 337 0.84 -3.41 -10.30
CA VAL A 337 0.99 -3.07 -11.73
C VAL A 337 -0.35 -3.18 -12.46
N GLY A 338 -1.08 -4.27 -12.23
CA GLY A 338 -2.37 -4.54 -12.85
C GLY A 338 -3.41 -3.46 -12.55
N PHE A 339 -3.56 -3.07 -11.28
CA PHE A 339 -4.47 -1.98 -10.89
C PHE A 339 -4.04 -0.62 -11.41
N PHE A 340 -2.73 -0.34 -11.43
CA PHE A 340 -2.23 0.89 -12.01
C PHE A 340 -2.59 1.01 -13.51
N ILE A 341 -2.34 -0.04 -14.29
CA ILE A 341 -2.71 -0.11 -15.72
C ILE A 341 -4.23 0.01 -15.87
N TYR A 342 -5.00 -0.74 -15.09
CA TYR A 342 -6.46 -0.70 -15.11
C TYR A 342 -6.99 0.73 -14.87
N HIS A 343 -6.50 1.41 -13.84
CA HIS A 343 -7.01 2.74 -13.48
C HIS A 343 -6.60 3.84 -14.45
N ILE A 344 -5.42 3.76 -15.06
CA ILE A 344 -4.98 4.76 -16.05
C ILE A 344 -5.72 4.60 -17.38
N PHE A 345 -5.85 3.37 -17.89
CA PHE A 345 -6.29 3.15 -19.26
C PHE A 345 -7.79 2.77 -19.35
N PHE A 346 -8.28 2.00 -18.39
CA PHE A 346 -9.58 1.33 -18.48
C PHE A 346 -10.66 1.89 -17.55
N ASN A 347 -10.31 2.52 -16.43
CA ASN A 347 -11.29 3.08 -15.50
C ASN A 347 -11.96 4.36 -16.04
N LYS A 348 -13.04 4.18 -16.81
CA LYS A 348 -13.88 5.28 -17.34
C LYS A 348 -14.54 6.10 -16.22
N SER A 349 -14.93 5.48 -15.11
CA SER A 349 -15.57 6.18 -13.99
C SER A 349 -14.63 7.22 -13.40
N LEU A 350 -13.37 6.87 -13.16
CA LEU A 350 -12.36 7.79 -12.64
C LEU A 350 -12.13 8.98 -13.57
N ARG A 351 -12.04 8.74 -14.89
CA ARG A 351 -11.88 9.81 -15.88
C ARG A 351 -13.05 10.79 -15.85
N ASN A 352 -14.28 10.27 -15.85
CA ASN A 352 -15.49 11.08 -15.81
C ASN A 352 -15.62 11.88 -14.50
N GLU A 353 -15.25 11.27 -13.37
CA GLU A 353 -15.24 11.94 -12.06
C GLU A 353 -14.23 13.10 -12.05
N ILE A 354 -13.02 12.87 -12.56
CA ILE A 354 -11.98 13.90 -12.67
C ILE A 354 -12.42 15.04 -13.59
N GLU A 355 -13.04 14.73 -14.73
CA GLU A 355 -13.55 15.76 -15.64
C GLU A 355 -14.65 16.60 -14.97
N LYS A 356 -15.56 15.97 -14.23
CA LYS A 356 -16.61 16.66 -13.45
C LYS A 356 -16.03 17.53 -12.34
N ASP A 357 -15.07 17.02 -11.56
CA ASP A 357 -14.38 17.80 -10.52
C ASP A 357 -13.73 19.06 -11.11
N ILE A 358 -13.06 18.88 -12.24
CA ILE A 358 -12.34 19.92 -12.96
C ILE A 358 -13.32 20.97 -13.52
N GLN A 359 -14.46 20.55 -14.08
CA GLN A 359 -15.53 21.44 -14.53
C GLN A 359 -16.18 22.20 -13.36
N GLY A 360 -16.49 21.51 -12.26
CA GLY A 360 -17.05 22.13 -11.05
C GLY A 360 -16.13 23.23 -10.49
N TYR A 361 -14.82 22.97 -10.46
CA TYR A 361 -13.83 23.97 -10.06
C TYR A 361 -13.82 25.21 -10.97
N LEU A 362 -14.04 25.06 -12.29
CA LEU A 362 -14.14 26.22 -13.18
C LEU A 362 -15.36 27.08 -12.86
N ILE A 363 -16.51 26.45 -12.70
CA ILE A 363 -17.76 27.14 -12.40
C ILE A 363 -17.59 27.95 -11.11
N GLU A 364 -17.05 27.31 -10.06
CA GLU A 364 -16.80 27.99 -8.77
C GLU A 364 -15.79 29.14 -8.90
N ARG A 365 -14.73 28.95 -9.69
CA ARG A 365 -13.73 30.00 -9.95
C ARG A 365 -14.35 31.20 -10.66
N ASP A 366 -15.16 30.96 -11.66
CA ASP A 366 -15.78 32.00 -12.48
C ASP A 366 -16.89 32.73 -11.69
N GLU A 367 -17.65 32.03 -10.85
CA GLU A 367 -18.56 32.64 -9.88
C GLU A 367 -17.83 33.55 -8.88
N LYS A 368 -16.71 33.08 -8.31
CA LYS A 368 -15.87 33.89 -7.41
C LYS A 368 -15.31 35.12 -8.10
N ARG A 369 -14.92 34.99 -9.38
CA ARG A 369 -14.42 36.11 -10.19
C ARG A 369 -15.53 37.11 -10.50
N ALA A 370 -16.72 36.64 -10.86
CA ALA A 370 -17.89 37.48 -11.08
C ALA A 370 -18.25 38.27 -9.82
N LYS A 371 -18.36 37.60 -8.66
CA LYS A 371 -18.60 38.27 -7.36
C LYS A 371 -17.60 39.39 -7.07
N LYS A 372 -16.29 39.13 -7.27
CA LYS A 372 -15.23 40.14 -7.08
C LYS A 372 -15.37 41.33 -8.04
N ILE A 373 -15.77 41.10 -9.29
CA ILE A 373 -15.99 42.17 -10.27
C ILE A 373 -17.19 43.02 -9.84
N THR A 374 -18.31 42.38 -9.46
CA THR A 374 -19.52 43.07 -8.98
C THR A 374 -19.23 43.90 -7.73
N GLU A 375 -18.47 43.37 -6.77
CA GLU A 375 -18.05 44.13 -5.57
C GLU A 375 -17.17 45.33 -5.92
N LYS A 376 -16.23 45.19 -6.87
CA LYS A 376 -15.40 46.30 -7.34
C LYS A 376 -16.22 47.38 -8.05
N LEU A 377 -17.21 46.99 -8.84
CA LEU A 377 -18.12 47.92 -9.51
C LEU A 377 -18.97 48.69 -8.50
N LYS A 378 -19.59 48.01 -7.53
CA LYS A 378 -20.34 48.65 -6.43
C LYS A 378 -19.48 49.66 -5.67
N LYS A 379 -18.27 49.28 -5.25
CA LYS A 379 -17.32 50.20 -4.58
C LYS A 379 -16.95 51.40 -5.45
N LYS A 380 -16.86 51.23 -6.77
CA LYS A 380 -16.55 52.34 -7.70
C LYS A 380 -17.74 53.29 -7.86
N GLU A 381 -18.96 52.77 -7.88
CA GLU A 381 -20.20 53.56 -7.91
C GLU A 381 -20.40 54.36 -6.62
N GLU A 382 -20.22 53.73 -5.46
CA GLU A 382 -20.26 54.40 -4.16
C GLU A 382 -19.26 55.58 -4.08
N LYS A 383 -18.02 55.37 -4.56
CA LYS A 383 -17.02 56.43 -4.66
C LYS A 383 -17.47 57.57 -5.59
N ARG A 384 -18.08 57.25 -6.73
CA ARG A 384 -18.62 58.27 -7.67
C ARG A 384 -19.78 59.05 -7.06
N GLN A 385 -20.69 58.39 -6.35
CA GLN A 385 -21.80 59.06 -5.66
C GLN A 385 -21.32 59.97 -4.53
N LYS A 386 -20.34 59.53 -3.72
CA LYS A 386 -19.70 60.39 -2.71
C LYS A 386 -19.03 61.61 -3.34
N HIS A 387 -18.34 61.44 -4.46
CA HIS A 387 -17.66 62.55 -5.13
C HIS A 387 -18.64 63.56 -5.74
N LYS A 388 -19.83 63.12 -6.19
CA LYS A 388 -20.92 63.98 -6.66
C LYS A 388 -21.62 64.75 -5.54
N LYS A 389 -21.66 64.22 -4.30
CA LYS A 389 -22.24 64.93 -3.14
C LYS A 389 -21.32 66.02 -2.57
N ASN A 390 -20.02 65.96 -2.86
CA ASN A 390 -19.01 66.91 -2.38
C ASN A 390 -18.69 68.01 -3.41
N LYS A 391 -19.35 68.00 -4.57
CA LYS A 391 -19.40 69.11 -5.52
C LYS A 391 -20.78 69.71 -5.44
#